data_AF-A0A7K0QQ83-F1
#
_entry.id   AF-A0A7K0QQ83-F1
#
_cell.length_a   1.000
_cell.length_b   1.000
_cell.length_c   1.000
_cell.angle_alpha   90.00
_cell.angle_beta   90.00
_cell.angle_gamma   90.00
#
_symmetry.space_group_name_H-M   'P 1'
#
loop_
_entity.id
_entity.type
_entity.pdbx_description
1 polymer ?
#
loop_
_entity_poly.entity_id
_entity_poly.type
_entity_poly.pdbx_seq_one_letter_code
_entity_poly.pdbx_strand_id
1 'polypeptide(L)'
;MSSPGISVRGATTAPYPGYMLIGRGKAFAWTLTSAGADIIDTYAETLCGGSKTKYLFKGRCRSMEKVAAGTISFGAAKTSATFHRTVHGPVIGYATDATTGKTVALSRRRSTYGRETVDLLFNQQLTYGRVHNAREFVKAAQKPPQTFNSFYVSATESAFTTTGLMPMRPAGVNPTLPVDGRGTYEWRGFLSAAAHPSAINPASGLIVNWNNKPAKDFPAGDGRFGSEGGLQRNLLLTTELARYPKAKLADAAMCTTLGEQACSELRGMIGIFDAPLGGGYGGWHQYMWKDLRSVLGQSVTAPYTVRYCGAGVLATCAGDLWAAIAAGAAEAVPALGADPAAWQEAVTTVGFSPVSRYTMQWTNRPSGIHQVMSFGQ
;
A
#
# COMPACT_ATOMS: atom_id res chain seq x y z
N MET A 1 16.26 -19.74 -15.47
CA MET A 1 16.93 -19.54 -16.76
C MET A 1 18.38 -19.95 -16.61
N SER A 2 18.88 -20.75 -17.55
CA SER A 2 20.27 -21.23 -17.57
C SER A 2 20.81 -21.10 -18.99
N SER A 3 21.83 -20.27 -19.17
CA SER A 3 22.53 -20.04 -20.43
C SER A 3 23.98 -19.60 -20.14
N PRO A 4 24.87 -19.53 -21.15
CA PRO A 4 26.19 -18.93 -20.95
C PRO A 4 26.06 -17.54 -20.32
N GLY A 5 26.75 -17.31 -19.18
CA GLY A 5 26.71 -16.05 -18.44
C GLY A 5 25.45 -15.77 -17.60
N ILE A 6 24.40 -16.60 -17.66
CA ILE A 6 23.16 -16.40 -16.89
C ILE A 6 22.78 -17.69 -16.16
N SER A 7 22.75 -17.63 -14.83
CA SER A 7 22.29 -18.74 -13.98
C SER A 7 21.40 -18.18 -12.88
N VAL A 8 20.09 -18.23 -13.12
CA VAL A 8 19.09 -17.59 -12.25
C VAL A 8 17.85 -18.47 -12.09
N ARG A 9 17.32 -18.54 -10.87
CA ARG A 9 16.04 -19.20 -10.56
C ARG A 9 15.16 -18.23 -9.78
N GLY A 10 13.88 -18.17 -10.12
CA GLY A 10 13.01 -17.17 -9.56
C GLY A 10 11.59 -17.24 -10.10
N ALA A 11 10.86 -16.17 -9.81
CA ALA A 11 9.55 -15.87 -10.35
C ALA A 11 9.54 -14.49 -11.00
N THR A 12 8.65 -14.35 -11.98
CA THR A 12 8.32 -13.10 -12.65
C THR A 12 6.82 -13.04 -12.88
N THR A 13 6.31 -11.94 -13.42
CA THR A 13 4.88 -11.80 -13.75
C THR A 13 4.71 -11.42 -15.22
N ALA A 14 3.64 -11.92 -15.83
CA ALA A 14 3.26 -11.48 -17.17
C ALA A 14 2.81 -10.00 -17.13
N PRO A 15 3.06 -9.22 -18.20
CA PRO A 15 3.69 -9.61 -19.47
C PRO A 15 5.22 -9.40 -19.48
N TYR A 16 5.89 -9.18 -18.35
CA TYR A 16 7.29 -8.76 -18.30
C TYR A 16 8.24 -9.86 -18.78
N PRO A 17 8.79 -9.77 -20.02
CA PRO A 17 9.58 -10.85 -20.56
C PRO A 17 11.00 -10.81 -19.99
N GLY A 18 11.48 -11.95 -19.49
CA GLY A 18 12.92 -12.24 -19.37
C GLY A 18 13.66 -11.72 -18.14
N TYR A 19 13.01 -11.06 -17.17
CA TYR A 19 13.66 -10.61 -15.93
C TYR A 19 12.95 -11.14 -14.69
N MET A 20 13.73 -11.59 -13.70
CA MET A 20 13.19 -12.13 -12.45
C MET A 20 12.90 -10.99 -11.48
N LEU A 21 11.65 -10.94 -11.01
CA LEU A 21 11.23 -10.02 -9.95
C LEU A 21 11.72 -10.53 -8.60
N ILE A 22 11.48 -11.81 -8.32
CA ILE A 22 11.88 -12.48 -7.10
C ILE A 22 12.80 -13.63 -7.52
N GLY A 23 14.02 -13.71 -7.00
CA GLY A 23 14.89 -14.81 -7.39
C GLY A 23 16.28 -14.77 -6.82
N ARG A 24 17.12 -15.67 -7.35
CA ARG A 24 18.53 -15.76 -6.99
C ARG A 24 19.40 -16.09 -8.18
N GLY A 25 20.60 -15.51 -8.16
CA GLY A 25 21.75 -16.00 -8.89
C GLY A 25 22.57 -16.96 -8.03
N LYS A 26 23.80 -17.23 -8.47
CA LYS A 26 24.76 -18.03 -7.68
C LYS A 26 25.24 -17.29 -6.42
N ALA A 27 25.47 -15.98 -6.52
CA ALA A 27 26.13 -15.18 -5.48
C ALA A 27 25.16 -14.46 -4.53
N PHE A 28 23.93 -14.17 -4.96
CA PHE A 28 22.97 -13.39 -4.17
C PHE A 28 21.52 -13.70 -4.58
N ALA A 29 20.59 -13.31 -3.71
CA ALA A 29 19.15 -13.33 -3.95
C ALA A 29 18.55 -11.93 -3.80
N TRP A 30 17.40 -11.74 -4.42
CA TRP A 30 16.62 -10.53 -4.32
C TRP A 30 15.13 -10.82 -4.28
N THR A 31 14.41 -9.91 -3.62
CA THR A 31 12.95 -9.89 -3.60
C THR A 31 12.49 -8.45 -3.49
N LEU A 32 11.19 -8.23 -3.61
CA LEU A 32 10.56 -6.93 -3.46
C LEU A 32 9.16 -7.03 -2.89
N THR A 33 8.71 -5.93 -2.31
CA THR A 33 7.31 -5.70 -1.95
C THR A 33 6.93 -4.30 -2.44
N SER A 34 5.66 -4.05 -2.76
CA SER A 34 5.20 -2.69 -3.08
C SER A 34 5.51 -1.74 -1.92
N ALA A 35 6.18 -0.61 -2.20
CA ALA A 35 6.47 0.42 -1.21
C ALA A 35 5.30 1.37 -0.98
N GLY A 36 4.40 1.50 -1.97
CA GLY A 36 3.25 2.40 -1.90
C GLY A 36 3.64 3.86 -1.65
N ALA A 37 4.82 4.27 -2.14
CA ALA A 37 5.24 5.65 -2.12
C ALA A 37 4.37 6.48 -3.09
N ASP A 38 4.29 7.76 -2.79
CA ASP A 38 3.43 8.68 -3.49
C ASP A 38 4.04 9.12 -4.83
N ILE A 39 3.52 8.59 -5.93
CA ILE A 39 3.98 8.86 -7.31
C ILE A 39 2.84 9.35 -8.23
N ILE A 40 1.68 9.66 -7.65
CA ILE A 40 0.47 10.04 -8.37
C ILE A 40 -0.18 11.22 -7.66
N ASP A 41 -0.42 12.31 -8.40
CA ASP A 41 -1.21 13.43 -7.90
C ASP A 41 -2.50 13.60 -8.69
N THR A 42 -3.55 14.01 -7.99
CA THR A 42 -4.77 14.52 -8.60
C THR A 42 -4.72 16.05 -8.64
N TYR A 43 -5.02 16.65 -9.78
CA TYR A 43 -5.12 18.10 -9.93
C TYR A 43 -6.57 18.53 -10.18
N ALA A 44 -7.02 19.55 -9.46
CA ALA A 44 -8.30 20.24 -9.66
C ALA A 44 -8.11 21.37 -10.67
N GLU A 45 -8.58 21.15 -11.89
CA GLU A 45 -8.44 22.03 -13.03
C GLU A 45 -9.57 23.06 -13.05
N THR A 46 -9.23 24.34 -12.89
CA THR A 46 -10.21 25.43 -13.00
C THR A 46 -10.69 25.56 -14.44
N LEU A 47 -12.00 25.41 -14.67
CA LEU A 47 -12.60 25.48 -15.99
C LEU A 47 -12.83 26.93 -16.45
N CYS A 48 -12.60 27.20 -17.74
CA CYS A 48 -12.77 28.52 -18.32
C CYS A 48 -14.16 28.72 -18.94
N GLY A 49 -14.83 29.83 -18.59
CA GLY A 49 -16.05 30.30 -19.29
C GLY A 49 -17.18 29.27 -19.38
N GLY A 50 -17.36 28.45 -18.33
CA GLY A 50 -18.37 27.38 -18.29
C GLY A 50 -18.06 26.16 -19.19
N SER A 51 -16.93 26.15 -19.89
CA SER A 51 -16.51 25.02 -20.72
C SER A 51 -16.18 23.81 -19.86
N LYS A 52 -16.54 22.60 -20.34
CA LYS A 52 -16.07 21.34 -19.73
C LYS A 52 -14.70 20.89 -20.24
N THR A 53 -14.18 21.51 -21.29
CA THR A 53 -12.96 21.06 -22.00
C THR A 53 -11.90 22.15 -22.18
N LYS A 54 -12.07 23.31 -21.52
CA LYS A 54 -11.05 24.35 -21.44
C LYS A 54 -10.73 24.65 -19.99
N TYR A 55 -9.44 24.68 -19.65
CA TYR A 55 -8.95 24.86 -18.28
C TYR A 55 -7.89 25.96 -18.21
N LEU A 56 -7.81 26.63 -17.06
CA LEU A 56 -6.85 27.69 -16.80
C LEU A 56 -5.52 27.08 -16.33
N PHE A 57 -4.43 27.39 -17.04
CA PHE A 57 -3.09 26.98 -16.65
C PHE A 57 -2.10 28.13 -16.91
N LYS A 58 -1.38 28.55 -15.86
CA LYS A 58 -0.40 29.65 -15.90
C LYS A 58 -0.96 30.91 -16.57
N GLY A 59 -2.15 31.30 -16.16
CA GLY A 59 -2.84 32.51 -16.65
C GLY A 59 -3.49 32.39 -18.03
N ARG A 60 -3.43 31.23 -18.69
CA ARG A 60 -4.00 31.03 -20.03
C ARG A 60 -5.06 29.93 -20.04
N CYS A 61 -6.18 30.19 -20.70
CA CYS A 61 -7.18 29.15 -20.96
C CYS A 61 -6.70 28.24 -22.09
N ARG A 62 -6.49 26.97 -21.79
CA ARG A 62 -6.03 25.93 -22.71
C ARG A 62 -7.16 24.95 -22.99
N SER A 63 -7.24 24.46 -24.23
CA SER A 63 -8.11 23.33 -24.55
C SER A 63 -7.49 22.03 -24.03
N MET A 64 -8.32 21.13 -23.50
CA MET A 64 -7.94 19.76 -23.23
C MET A 64 -7.64 19.04 -24.54
N GLU A 65 -6.63 18.20 -24.53
CA GLU A 65 -6.36 17.26 -25.62
C GLU A 65 -7.48 16.22 -25.65
N LYS A 66 -8.09 15.99 -26.81
CA LYS A 66 -9.08 14.93 -27.03
C LYS A 66 -8.35 13.69 -27.54
N VAL A 67 -8.40 12.60 -26.81
CA VAL A 67 -7.76 11.33 -27.19
C VAL A 67 -8.83 10.35 -27.64
N ALA A 68 -8.76 9.94 -28.91
CA ALA A 68 -9.59 8.87 -29.45
C ALA A 68 -9.02 7.51 -29.01
N ALA A 69 -9.75 6.81 -28.14
CA ALA A 69 -9.31 5.55 -27.53
C ALA A 69 -9.82 4.30 -28.29
N GLY A 70 -10.36 4.49 -29.49
CA GLY A 70 -10.95 3.43 -30.31
C GLY A 70 -12.41 3.15 -29.97
N THR A 71 -12.88 1.95 -30.28
CA THR A 71 -14.27 1.52 -30.09
C THR A 71 -14.32 0.30 -29.17
N ILE A 72 -15.07 0.41 -28.08
CA ILE A 72 -15.36 -0.72 -27.20
C ILE A 72 -16.54 -1.48 -27.79
N SER A 73 -16.41 -2.81 -27.91
CA SER A 73 -17.47 -3.69 -28.40
C SER A 73 -17.86 -4.70 -27.33
N PHE A 74 -19.15 -4.85 -27.06
CA PHE A 74 -19.69 -5.88 -26.17
C PHE A 74 -20.87 -6.58 -26.85
N GLY A 75 -20.64 -7.81 -27.32
CA GLY A 75 -21.56 -8.47 -28.25
C GLY A 75 -21.72 -7.64 -29.53
N ALA A 76 -22.95 -7.32 -29.90
CA ALA A 76 -23.25 -6.46 -31.05
C ALA A 76 -23.14 -4.95 -30.76
N ALA A 77 -23.12 -4.53 -29.49
CA ALA A 77 -23.05 -3.12 -29.12
C ALA A 77 -21.64 -2.56 -29.35
N LYS A 78 -21.56 -1.37 -29.95
CA LYS A 78 -20.30 -0.64 -30.20
C LYS A 78 -20.40 0.78 -29.66
N THR A 79 -19.40 1.19 -28.90
CA THR A 79 -19.32 2.55 -28.32
C THR A 79 -17.93 3.12 -28.56
N SER A 80 -17.86 4.29 -29.19
CA SER A 80 -16.60 5.03 -29.34
C SER A 80 -16.10 5.52 -27.98
N ALA A 81 -14.90 5.13 -27.60
CA ALA A 81 -14.23 5.57 -26.39
C ALA A 81 -13.40 6.81 -26.70
N THR A 82 -13.63 7.88 -25.94
CA THR A 82 -12.85 9.12 -26.00
C THR A 82 -12.61 9.60 -24.59
N PHE A 83 -11.42 10.09 -24.31
CA PHE A 83 -11.12 10.77 -23.05
C PHE A 83 -10.38 12.08 -23.30
N HIS A 84 -10.33 12.92 -22.28
CA HIS A 84 -9.65 14.21 -22.31
C HIS A 84 -8.36 14.17 -21.48
N ARG A 85 -7.38 14.98 -21.88
CA ARG A 85 -6.11 15.13 -21.16
C ARG A 85 -5.79 16.61 -20.95
N THR A 86 -5.39 16.98 -19.74
CA THR A 86 -4.77 18.27 -19.44
C THR A 86 -3.24 18.14 -19.49
N VAL A 87 -2.54 19.22 -19.16
CA VAL A 87 -1.08 19.17 -18.97
C VAL A 87 -0.67 18.26 -17.81
N HIS A 88 -1.55 18.05 -16.83
CA HIS A 88 -1.30 17.18 -15.68
C HIS A 88 -1.64 15.72 -15.96
N GLY A 89 -2.52 15.42 -16.91
CA GLY A 89 -2.80 14.04 -17.30
C GLY A 89 -4.25 13.80 -17.68
N PRO A 90 -4.69 12.53 -17.75
CA PRO A 90 -6.05 12.19 -18.10
C PRO A 90 -7.05 12.81 -17.13
N VAL A 91 -8.14 13.35 -17.64
CA VAL A 91 -9.29 13.79 -16.85
C VAL A 91 -10.04 12.55 -16.39
N ILE A 92 -10.12 12.35 -15.08
CA ILE A 92 -10.73 11.19 -14.43
C ILE A 92 -12.15 11.48 -13.91
N GLY A 93 -12.54 12.75 -13.85
CA GLY A 93 -13.86 13.13 -13.37
C GLY A 93 -14.03 14.64 -13.26
N TYR A 94 -15.15 15.05 -12.68
CA TYR A 94 -15.45 16.45 -12.34
C TYR A 94 -15.97 16.50 -10.91
N ALA A 95 -15.72 17.61 -10.22
CA ALA A 95 -16.19 17.85 -8.87
C ALA A 95 -16.71 19.29 -8.75
N THR A 96 -17.48 19.56 -7.71
CA THR A 96 -17.89 20.92 -7.34
C THR A 96 -16.93 21.43 -6.27
N ASP A 97 -16.31 22.58 -6.53
CA ASP A 97 -15.58 23.33 -5.51
C ASP A 97 -16.59 23.83 -4.47
N ALA A 98 -16.47 23.35 -3.23
CA ALA A 98 -17.41 23.69 -2.16
C ALA A 98 -17.34 25.18 -1.75
N THR A 99 -16.21 25.85 -1.98
CA THR A 99 -16.02 27.26 -1.63
C THR A 99 -16.64 28.18 -2.67
N THR A 100 -16.48 27.85 -3.96
CA THR A 100 -16.96 28.72 -5.05
C THR A 100 -18.25 28.25 -5.71
N GLY A 101 -18.71 27.03 -5.42
CA GLY A 101 -19.83 26.36 -6.09
C GLY A 101 -19.58 26.02 -7.57
N LYS A 102 -18.33 26.13 -8.05
CA LYS A 102 -18.00 25.97 -9.48
C LYS A 102 -17.53 24.56 -9.75
N THR A 103 -17.84 24.06 -10.95
CA THR A 103 -17.30 22.78 -11.41
C THR A 103 -15.82 22.90 -11.76
N VAL A 104 -15.02 21.95 -11.28
CA VAL A 104 -13.64 21.72 -11.68
C VAL A 104 -13.51 20.36 -12.36
N ALA A 105 -12.56 20.20 -13.27
CA ALA A 105 -12.17 18.88 -13.76
C ALA A 105 -11.09 18.28 -12.86
N LEU A 106 -11.12 16.98 -12.62
CA LEU A 106 -10.08 16.27 -11.90
C LEU A 106 -9.21 15.53 -12.89
N SER A 107 -7.91 15.85 -12.92
CA SER A 107 -6.92 15.17 -13.76
C SER A 107 -5.92 14.40 -12.90
N ARG A 108 -5.33 13.33 -13.45
CA ARG A 108 -4.40 12.47 -12.70
C ARG A 108 -3.02 12.43 -13.34
N ARG A 109 -2.02 12.92 -12.62
CA ARG A 109 -0.61 12.96 -13.02
C ARG A 109 0.14 11.79 -12.41
N ARG A 110 0.81 10.99 -13.25
CA ARG A 110 1.70 9.90 -12.81
C ARG A 110 3.13 10.27 -13.13
N SER A 111 4.06 10.14 -12.18
CA SER A 111 5.49 10.35 -12.49
C SER A 111 6.03 9.27 -13.42
N THR A 112 5.42 8.09 -13.41
CA THR A 112 5.73 6.95 -14.28
C THR A 112 5.25 7.12 -15.73
N TYR A 113 4.44 8.14 -16.05
CA TYR A 113 3.85 8.30 -17.38
C TYR A 113 4.93 8.36 -18.48
N GLY A 114 4.88 7.42 -19.42
CA GLY A 114 5.84 7.33 -20.54
C GLY A 114 7.18 6.68 -20.15
N ARG A 115 7.25 6.05 -18.98
CA ARG A 115 8.46 5.42 -18.42
C ARG A 115 8.23 3.96 -18.01
N GLU A 116 7.08 3.39 -18.36
CA GLU A 116 6.71 2.03 -17.97
C GLU A 116 7.71 0.97 -18.46
N THR A 117 8.34 1.19 -19.62
CA THR A 117 9.30 0.24 -20.21
C THR A 117 10.66 0.22 -19.52
N VAL A 118 11.04 1.28 -18.80
CA VAL A 118 12.35 1.36 -18.13
C VAL A 118 12.35 0.75 -16.72
N ASP A 119 11.18 0.36 -16.23
CA ASP A 119 11.01 -0.14 -14.86
C ASP A 119 11.77 -1.44 -14.60
N LEU A 120 11.85 -2.32 -15.59
CA LEU A 120 12.52 -3.60 -15.44
C LEU A 120 14.04 -3.56 -15.63
N LEU A 121 14.62 -2.40 -15.96
CA LEU A 121 16.07 -2.30 -16.16
C LEU A 121 16.86 -2.66 -14.89
N PHE A 122 16.27 -2.41 -13.73
CA PHE A 122 16.82 -2.85 -12.45
C PHE A 122 16.80 -4.37 -12.33
N ASN A 123 15.63 -5.01 -12.49
CA ASN A 123 15.49 -6.47 -12.44
C ASN A 123 16.33 -7.18 -13.50
N GLN A 124 16.50 -6.58 -14.69
CA GLN A 124 17.41 -7.07 -15.72
C GLN A 124 18.85 -7.14 -15.21
N GLN A 125 19.35 -6.06 -14.59
CA GLN A 125 20.71 -6.04 -14.04
C GLN A 125 20.92 -7.15 -13.00
N LEU A 126 19.95 -7.39 -12.13
CA LEU A 126 20.00 -8.49 -11.14
C LEU A 126 20.00 -9.85 -11.83
N THR A 127 19.08 -10.04 -12.78
CA THR A 127 18.90 -11.31 -13.53
C THR A 127 20.16 -11.71 -14.30
N TYR A 128 20.87 -10.73 -14.86
CA TYR A 128 22.10 -10.95 -15.63
C TYR A 128 23.38 -10.88 -14.78
N GLY A 129 23.26 -10.81 -13.45
CA GLY A 129 24.42 -10.79 -12.57
C GLY A 129 25.31 -9.55 -12.74
N ARG A 130 24.75 -8.41 -13.16
CA ARG A 130 25.48 -7.13 -13.34
C ARG A 130 25.65 -6.35 -12.03
N VAL A 131 25.08 -6.86 -10.94
CA VAL A 131 25.20 -6.31 -9.58
C VAL A 131 26.05 -7.28 -8.77
N HIS A 132 27.11 -6.79 -8.16
CA HIS A 132 28.12 -7.63 -7.51
C HIS A 132 28.15 -7.50 -5.98
N ASN A 133 27.50 -6.47 -5.44
CA ASN A 133 27.48 -6.17 -4.00
C ASN A 133 26.26 -5.32 -3.64
N ALA A 134 26.00 -5.16 -2.34
CA ALA A 134 24.92 -4.37 -1.80
C ALA A 134 24.92 -2.90 -2.26
N ARG A 135 26.10 -2.29 -2.45
CA ARG A 135 26.21 -0.89 -2.89
C ARG A 135 25.76 -0.70 -4.34
N GLU A 136 26.17 -1.61 -5.22
CA GLU A 136 25.72 -1.65 -6.62
C GLU A 136 24.22 -1.93 -6.70
N PHE A 137 23.69 -2.79 -5.83
CA PHE A 137 22.26 -3.04 -5.72
C PHE A 137 21.48 -1.75 -5.43
N VAL A 138 21.88 -1.01 -4.39
CA VAL A 138 21.26 0.28 -4.04
C VAL A 138 21.35 1.29 -5.18
N LYS A 139 22.51 1.37 -5.85
CA LYS A 139 22.68 2.24 -7.03
C LYS A 139 21.77 1.84 -8.19
N ALA A 140 21.62 0.55 -8.47
CA ALA A 140 20.78 0.06 -9.56
C ALA A 140 19.28 0.32 -9.31
N ALA A 141 18.86 0.29 -8.04
CA ALA A 141 17.49 0.53 -7.59
C ALA A 141 17.01 1.99 -7.72
N GLN A 142 17.90 2.94 -8.01
CA GLN A 142 17.56 4.36 -8.19
C GLN A 142 16.93 4.70 -9.55
N LYS A 143 17.00 3.77 -10.51
CA LYS A 143 16.53 3.94 -11.88
C LYS A 143 15.04 3.67 -12.11
N PRO A 144 14.43 2.60 -11.54
CA PRO A 144 13.04 2.26 -11.82
C PRO A 144 12.06 3.33 -11.30
N PRO A 145 11.08 3.76 -12.13
CA PRO A 145 10.13 4.78 -11.74
C PRO A 145 8.98 4.25 -10.86
N GLN A 146 8.74 2.93 -10.80
CA GLN A 146 7.73 2.36 -9.90
C GLN A 146 8.25 2.18 -8.47
N THR A 147 7.31 2.12 -7.53
CA THR A 147 7.58 2.15 -6.09
C THR A 147 7.62 0.76 -5.45
N PHE A 148 8.82 0.25 -5.19
CA PHE A 148 9.06 -1.01 -4.49
C PHE A 148 10.06 -0.85 -3.35
N ASN A 149 9.81 -1.55 -2.26
CA ASN A 149 10.80 -1.94 -1.28
C ASN A 149 11.59 -3.10 -1.89
N SER A 150 12.89 -2.92 -2.10
CA SER A 150 13.75 -3.92 -2.75
C SER A 150 14.78 -4.46 -1.78
N PHE A 151 15.00 -5.77 -1.82
CA PHE A 151 15.84 -6.50 -0.88
C PHE A 151 16.92 -7.28 -1.61
N TYR A 152 18.10 -7.33 -1.00
CA TYR A 152 19.27 -8.07 -1.47
C TYR A 152 19.85 -8.87 -0.32
N VAL A 153 20.30 -10.08 -0.59
CA VAL A 153 21.08 -10.88 0.36
C VAL A 153 22.12 -11.74 -0.38
N SER A 154 23.32 -11.79 0.15
CA SER A 154 24.41 -12.68 -0.26
C SER A 154 24.93 -13.46 0.95
N ALA A 155 26.04 -14.20 0.81
CA ALA A 155 26.69 -14.87 1.93
C ALA A 155 27.25 -13.90 2.99
N THR A 156 27.49 -12.65 2.63
CA THR A 156 28.23 -11.68 3.45
C THR A 156 27.52 -10.33 3.61
N GLU A 157 26.49 -10.06 2.81
CA GLU A 157 25.81 -8.77 2.81
C GLU A 157 24.28 -8.94 2.78
N SER A 158 23.59 -8.00 3.41
CA SER A 158 22.16 -7.78 3.28
C SER A 158 21.90 -6.31 2.97
N ALA A 159 20.92 -6.02 2.13
CA ALA A 159 20.56 -4.65 1.83
C ALA A 159 19.08 -4.46 1.54
N PHE A 160 18.64 -3.24 1.78
CA PHE A 160 17.32 -2.72 1.53
C PHE A 160 17.43 -1.34 0.86
N THR A 161 16.53 -1.06 -0.07
CA THR A 161 16.33 0.29 -0.63
C THR A 161 14.93 0.41 -1.20
N THR A 162 14.36 1.63 -1.17
CA THR A 162 13.17 1.93 -1.96
C THR A 162 13.52 2.28 -3.40
N THR A 163 12.63 1.96 -4.34
CA THR A 163 12.64 2.45 -5.72
C THR A 163 11.50 3.47 -5.92
N GLY A 164 11.54 4.23 -7.03
CA GLY A 164 10.41 5.04 -7.46
C GLY A 164 10.78 6.46 -7.84
N LEU A 165 10.04 7.03 -8.80
CA LEU A 165 10.23 8.41 -9.26
C LEU A 165 9.32 9.35 -8.46
N MET A 166 9.73 9.67 -7.23
CA MET A 166 8.89 10.43 -6.29
C MET A 166 8.96 11.94 -6.54
N PRO A 167 7.84 12.61 -6.85
CA PRO A 167 7.83 14.03 -7.15
C PRO A 167 8.11 14.90 -5.91
N MET A 168 8.93 15.93 -6.10
CA MET A 168 9.13 16.97 -5.09
C MET A 168 8.04 18.03 -5.24
N ARG A 169 7.17 18.14 -4.25
CA ARG A 169 6.05 19.08 -4.23
C ARG A 169 6.47 20.41 -3.58
N PRO A 170 5.93 21.56 -4.01
CA PRO A 170 6.11 22.83 -3.31
C PRO A 170 5.60 22.76 -1.87
N ALA A 171 6.18 23.60 -0.99
CA ALA A 171 5.68 23.75 0.38
C ALA A 171 4.20 24.18 0.39
N GLY A 172 3.44 23.69 1.37
CA GLY A 172 2.00 23.97 1.51
C GLY A 172 1.08 23.07 0.69
N VAL A 173 1.60 22.23 -0.20
CA VAL A 173 0.79 21.19 -0.86
C VAL A 173 0.50 20.08 0.13
N ASN A 174 -0.79 19.83 0.38
CA ASN A 174 -1.23 18.64 1.08
C ASN A 174 -1.29 17.46 0.08
N PRO A 175 -0.45 16.42 0.21
CA PRO A 175 -0.43 15.30 -0.73
C PRO A 175 -1.69 14.42 -0.66
N THR A 176 -2.55 14.57 0.35
CA THR A 176 -3.78 13.76 0.49
C THR A 176 -5.01 14.40 -0.17
N LEU A 177 -4.86 15.54 -0.82
CA LEU A 177 -5.95 16.29 -1.43
C LEU A 177 -5.63 16.63 -2.89
N PRO A 178 -6.65 16.86 -3.74
CA PRO A 178 -6.43 17.40 -5.07
C PRO A 178 -5.65 18.72 -5.03
N VAL A 179 -4.63 18.83 -5.87
CA VAL A 179 -3.76 20.00 -6.02
C VAL A 179 -4.42 21.02 -6.94
N ASP A 180 -4.29 22.30 -6.67
CA ASP A 180 -4.77 23.34 -7.59
C ASP A 180 -4.01 23.30 -8.94
N GLY A 181 -4.76 23.04 -10.02
CA GLY A 181 -4.28 22.88 -11.40
C GLY A 181 -3.95 24.17 -12.15
N ARG A 182 -4.02 25.35 -11.51
CA ARG A 182 -3.69 26.62 -12.19
C ARG A 182 -2.19 26.81 -12.47
N GLY A 183 -1.33 25.92 -11.94
CA GLY A 183 0.10 25.85 -12.26
C GLY A 183 1.04 26.51 -11.25
N THR A 184 0.54 26.92 -10.07
CA THR A 184 1.34 27.43 -8.95
C THR A 184 1.99 26.33 -8.11
N TYR A 185 1.44 25.12 -8.16
CA TYR A 185 1.85 23.99 -7.31
C TYR A 185 2.51 22.84 -8.10
N GLU A 186 3.15 23.16 -9.22
CA GLU A 186 3.84 22.17 -10.06
C GLU A 186 4.99 21.46 -9.32
N TRP A 187 5.21 20.20 -9.68
CA TRP A 187 6.37 19.43 -9.26
C TRP A 187 7.68 20.15 -9.58
N ARG A 188 8.62 20.13 -8.63
CA ARG A 188 9.93 20.80 -8.72
C ARG A 188 11.08 19.84 -9.04
N GLY A 189 10.76 18.66 -9.57
CA GLY A 189 11.70 17.59 -9.83
C GLY A 189 11.32 16.33 -9.06
N PHE A 190 12.30 15.47 -8.82
CA PHE A 190 12.12 14.17 -8.17
C PHE A 190 13.14 13.97 -7.05
N LEU A 191 12.76 13.15 -6.08
CA LEU A 191 13.58 12.80 -4.94
C LEU A 191 14.95 12.31 -5.41
N SER A 192 16.01 12.82 -4.79
CA SER A 192 17.37 12.38 -5.09
C SER A 192 17.62 10.97 -4.56
N ALA A 193 18.54 10.26 -5.21
CA ALA A 193 19.02 8.94 -4.80
C ALA A 193 19.35 8.82 -3.31
N ALA A 194 20.01 9.83 -2.73
CA ALA A 194 20.44 9.80 -1.32
C ALA A 194 19.28 9.92 -0.33
N ALA A 195 18.12 10.40 -0.77
CA ALA A 195 16.94 10.55 0.08
C ALA A 195 16.00 9.34 0.03
N HIS A 196 16.32 8.31 -0.76
CA HIS A 196 15.63 7.02 -0.69
C HIS A 196 16.04 6.25 0.58
N PRO A 197 15.08 5.82 1.41
CA PRO A 197 15.34 4.90 2.53
C PRO A 197 16.14 3.70 2.06
N SER A 198 17.31 3.52 2.66
CA SER A 198 18.26 2.47 2.32
C SER A 198 19.00 2.00 3.56
N ALA A 199 19.36 0.72 3.59
CA ALA A 199 20.23 0.14 4.61
C ALA A 199 21.10 -0.95 3.98
N ILE A 200 22.37 -0.99 4.35
CA ILE A 200 23.29 -2.09 4.04
C ILE A 200 23.82 -2.61 5.37
N ASN A 201 23.73 -3.93 5.58
CA ASN A 201 24.15 -4.61 6.80
C ASN A 201 23.66 -3.89 8.07
N PRO A 202 22.33 -3.72 8.25
CA PRO A 202 21.81 -3.04 9.43
C PRO A 202 22.27 -3.77 10.68
N ALA A 203 22.61 -3.02 11.74
CA ALA A 203 23.10 -3.57 13.00
C ALA A 203 22.11 -4.56 13.67
N SER A 204 20.83 -4.49 13.32
CA SER A 204 19.81 -5.46 13.75
C SER A 204 20.03 -6.88 13.21
N GLY A 205 20.85 -7.05 12.16
CA GLY A 205 21.04 -8.33 11.45
C GLY A 205 19.80 -8.82 10.69
N LEU A 206 18.72 -8.03 10.67
CA LEU A 206 17.42 -8.42 10.14
C LEU A 206 16.76 -7.26 9.37
N ILE A 207 16.16 -7.61 8.23
CA ILE A 207 15.30 -6.74 7.44
C ILE A 207 13.99 -7.48 7.22
N VAL A 208 12.89 -6.95 7.77
CA VAL A 208 11.53 -7.50 7.56
C VAL A 208 10.66 -6.42 6.95
N ASN A 209 9.92 -6.77 5.90
CA ASN A 209 8.94 -5.88 5.32
C ASN A 209 7.69 -6.64 4.89
N TRP A 210 6.54 -6.02 5.14
CA TRP A 210 5.27 -6.46 4.61
C TRP A 210 4.49 -5.28 4.03
N ASN A 211 5.10 -4.59 3.07
CA ASN A 211 4.62 -3.35 2.43
C ASN A 211 4.48 -2.17 3.41
N ASN A 212 5.12 -2.27 4.56
CA ASN A 212 5.06 -1.28 5.60
C ASN A 212 6.07 -0.15 5.35
N LYS A 213 5.87 1.01 5.98
CA LYS A 213 6.70 2.21 5.82
C LYS A 213 8.19 1.90 5.84
N PRO A 214 8.95 2.35 4.83
CA PRO A 214 10.36 1.98 4.68
C PRO A 214 11.30 2.72 5.64
N ALA A 215 10.92 3.90 6.12
CA ALA A 215 11.65 4.66 7.12
C ALA A 215 10.72 5.62 7.87
N LYS A 216 11.17 6.08 9.04
CA LYS A 216 10.50 7.15 9.77
C LYS A 216 10.28 8.37 8.85
N ASP A 217 9.09 8.95 8.93
CA ASP A 217 8.68 10.17 8.20
C ASP A 217 8.71 10.12 6.66
N PHE A 218 8.99 8.96 6.06
CA PHE A 218 8.90 8.79 4.60
C PHE A 218 7.44 8.79 4.09
N PRO A 219 7.07 9.58 3.06
CA PRO A 219 5.68 9.72 2.64
C PRO A 219 5.15 8.45 1.95
N ALA A 220 3.85 8.22 2.10
CA ALA A 220 3.10 7.17 1.39
C ALA A 220 2.06 7.82 0.48
N GLY A 221 1.58 7.07 -0.53
CA GLY A 221 0.49 7.51 -1.40
C GLY A 221 -0.78 7.86 -0.62
N ASP A 222 -1.54 8.82 -1.13
CA ASP A 222 -2.78 9.35 -0.55
C ASP A 222 -3.83 8.27 -0.23
N GLY A 223 -3.94 7.23 -1.06
CA GLY A 223 -4.81 6.06 -0.84
C GLY A 223 -4.37 5.15 0.32
N ARG A 224 -3.28 5.46 1.01
CA ARG A 224 -2.77 4.70 2.18
C ARG A 224 -2.99 5.44 3.50
N PHE A 225 -3.88 6.45 3.50
CA PHE A 225 -4.30 7.14 4.72
C PHE A 225 -4.73 6.13 5.80
N GLY A 226 -4.25 6.31 7.02
CA GLY A 226 -4.47 5.39 8.14
C GLY A 226 -3.62 4.10 8.13
N SER A 227 -3.20 3.61 6.96
CA SER A 227 -2.49 2.32 6.80
C SER A 227 -0.97 2.39 7.02
N GLU A 228 -0.42 3.60 7.21
CA GLU A 228 1.02 3.86 7.39
C GLU A 228 1.33 4.58 8.72
N GLY A 229 0.45 4.42 9.71
CA GLY A 229 0.62 4.95 11.06
C GLY A 229 1.62 4.14 11.90
N GLY A 230 1.64 4.39 13.22
CA GLY A 230 2.53 3.70 14.17
C GLY A 230 2.23 2.20 14.38
N LEU A 231 1.40 1.62 13.53
CA LEU A 231 0.97 0.23 13.53
C LEU A 231 0.91 -0.27 12.12
N GLN A 232 1.54 -1.42 11.91
CA GLN A 232 1.66 -2.01 10.60
C GLN A 232 1.61 -3.52 10.79
N ARG A 233 0.97 -4.25 9.86
CA ARG A 233 0.90 -5.73 9.91
C ARG A 233 2.25 -6.44 9.98
N ASN A 234 3.33 -5.77 9.57
CA ASN A 234 4.70 -6.28 9.76
C ASN A 234 5.01 -6.54 11.24
N LEU A 235 4.33 -5.83 12.14
CA LEU A 235 4.38 -6.13 13.57
C LEU A 235 3.97 -7.55 13.88
N LEU A 236 3.07 -8.20 13.13
CA LEU A 236 2.78 -9.62 13.31
C LEU A 236 4.05 -10.44 13.05
N LEU A 237 4.76 -10.22 11.94
CA LEU A 237 5.99 -10.96 11.66
C LEU A 237 7.07 -10.69 12.71
N THR A 238 7.29 -9.43 13.09
CA THR A 238 8.30 -9.09 14.11
C THR A 238 7.89 -9.52 15.51
N THR A 239 6.59 -9.54 15.83
CA THR A 239 6.05 -10.04 17.10
C THR A 239 5.99 -11.56 17.11
N GLU A 240 5.82 -12.26 15.98
CA GLU A 240 5.88 -13.72 15.91
C GLU A 240 7.30 -14.28 15.94
N LEU A 241 8.27 -13.47 15.55
CA LEU A 241 9.65 -13.68 15.96
C LEU A 241 9.82 -13.54 17.49
N ALA A 242 8.79 -13.11 18.23
CA ALA A 242 8.75 -12.97 19.70
C ALA A 242 7.61 -13.74 20.44
N ARG A 243 6.54 -14.22 19.76
CA ARG A 243 5.36 -15.08 20.12
C ARG A 243 4.56 -14.75 21.41
N TYR A 244 3.22 -14.78 21.60
CA TYR A 244 1.90 -14.91 20.90
C TYR A 244 0.78 -14.68 22.01
N PRO A 245 -0.58 -14.66 21.81
CA PRO A 245 -1.46 -14.47 20.63
C PRO A 245 -2.73 -13.56 20.82
N LYS A 246 -3.16 -12.94 19.70
CA LYS A 246 -4.52 -12.62 19.14
C LYS A 246 -5.70 -12.13 20.01
N ALA A 247 -6.37 -11.05 19.57
CA ALA A 247 -7.72 -10.66 20.05
C ALA A 247 -8.63 -10.08 18.93
N LYS A 248 -9.93 -10.43 18.97
CA LYS A 248 -11.04 -9.78 18.25
C LYS A 248 -11.90 -9.05 19.30
N LEU A 249 -11.71 -7.74 19.44
CA LEU A 249 -12.46 -6.92 20.40
C LEU A 249 -12.64 -5.46 19.93
N ALA A 250 -12.27 -5.16 18.67
CA ALA A 250 -11.91 -3.82 18.22
C ALA A 250 -13.03 -2.77 18.34
N ASP A 251 -14.29 -3.16 18.18
CA ASP A 251 -15.44 -2.24 18.27
C ASP A 251 -15.63 -1.66 19.69
N ALA A 252 -15.61 -2.52 20.71
CA ALA A 252 -15.88 -2.14 22.09
C ALA A 252 -14.82 -1.17 22.66
N ALA A 253 -13.56 -1.35 22.28
CA ALA A 253 -12.49 -0.48 22.75
C ALA A 253 -12.47 0.87 22.05
N MET A 254 -12.85 0.97 20.77
CA MET A 254 -12.73 2.21 20.01
C MET A 254 -13.98 3.08 20.10
N CYS A 255 -15.17 2.47 20.00
CA CYS A 255 -16.40 3.24 19.82
C CYS A 255 -16.99 3.82 21.11
N THR A 256 -16.65 3.27 22.28
CA THR A 256 -16.98 3.90 23.58
C THR A 256 -16.37 5.29 23.70
N THR A 257 -15.15 5.50 23.21
CA THR A 257 -14.46 6.79 23.28
C THR A 257 -14.80 7.71 22.10
N LEU A 258 -14.97 7.15 20.90
CA LEU A 258 -15.24 7.95 19.69
C LEU A 258 -16.70 8.44 19.61
N GLY A 259 -17.64 7.74 20.24
CA GLY A 259 -19.07 7.95 20.03
C GLY A 259 -19.57 7.37 18.70
N GLU A 260 -20.88 7.16 18.60
CA GLU A 260 -21.50 6.41 17.50
C GLU A 260 -21.29 7.05 16.12
N GLN A 261 -21.41 8.37 16.03
CA GLN A 261 -21.27 9.10 14.76
C GLN A 261 -19.84 8.99 14.20
N ALA A 262 -18.82 9.29 15.01
CA ALA A 262 -17.43 9.19 14.57
C ALA A 262 -16.99 7.73 14.34
N CYS A 263 -17.53 6.80 15.13
CA CYS A 263 -17.35 5.36 14.92
C CYS A 263 -17.94 4.92 13.56
N SER A 264 -19.12 5.40 13.18
CA SER A 264 -19.75 5.13 11.88
C SER A 264 -18.93 5.69 10.71
N GLU A 265 -18.45 6.92 10.83
CA GLU A 265 -17.56 7.53 9.82
C GLU A 265 -16.25 6.74 9.67
N LEU A 266 -15.64 6.32 10.79
CA LEU A 266 -14.43 5.51 10.77
C LEU A 266 -14.65 4.16 10.07
N ARG A 267 -15.82 3.51 10.24
CA ARG A 267 -16.17 2.26 9.53
C ARG A 267 -16.22 2.46 8.02
N GLY A 268 -16.66 3.63 7.56
CA GLY A 268 -16.68 4.00 6.15
C GLY A 268 -15.29 4.25 5.57
N MET A 269 -14.33 4.69 6.39
CA MET A 269 -12.95 4.97 5.97
C MET A 269 -12.02 3.75 6.06
N ILE A 270 -12.16 2.96 7.13
CA ILE A 270 -11.33 1.78 7.43
C ILE A 270 -12.25 0.68 7.92
N GLY A 271 -12.31 -0.44 7.18
CA GLY A 271 -13.11 -1.60 7.57
C GLY A 271 -12.70 -2.15 8.95
N ILE A 272 -13.67 -2.68 9.69
CA ILE A 272 -13.48 -3.25 11.04
C ILE A 272 -12.52 -4.45 10.97
N PHE A 273 -12.71 -5.30 9.97
CA PHE A 273 -11.88 -6.46 9.68
C PHE A 273 -11.15 -6.28 8.36
N ASP A 274 -10.01 -6.96 8.23
CA ASP A 274 -9.43 -7.20 6.91
C ASP A 274 -10.16 -8.39 6.29
N ALA A 275 -11.12 -8.11 5.41
CA ALA A 275 -11.88 -9.15 4.71
C ALA A 275 -11.01 -9.81 3.63
N PRO A 276 -11.12 -11.13 3.38
CA PRO A 276 -10.62 -11.75 2.16
C PRO A 276 -11.08 -10.95 0.92
N LEU A 277 -10.26 -10.51 -0.04
CA LEU A 277 -8.84 -10.74 -0.36
C LEU A 277 -7.92 -9.55 0.04
N GLY A 278 -8.27 -8.79 1.09
CA GLY A 278 -7.73 -7.47 1.43
C GLY A 278 -6.25 -7.40 1.84
N GLY A 279 -5.58 -8.54 1.99
CA GLY A 279 -4.13 -8.61 2.17
C GLY A 279 -3.61 -8.19 3.54
N GLY A 280 -4.44 -7.81 4.52
CA GLY A 280 -3.97 -7.44 5.86
C GLY A 280 -3.53 -5.98 6.02
N TYR A 281 -3.83 -5.10 5.06
CA TYR A 281 -3.43 -3.69 5.11
C TYR A 281 -4.21 -2.86 6.15
N GLY A 282 -5.38 -3.33 6.58
CA GLY A 282 -6.29 -2.57 7.43
C GLY A 282 -6.88 -3.39 8.56
N GLY A 283 -8.03 -2.93 9.06
CA GLY A 283 -8.71 -3.54 10.19
C GLY A 283 -8.41 -2.84 11.52
N TRP A 284 -9.46 -2.68 12.32
CA TRP A 284 -9.38 -1.97 13.59
C TRP A 284 -8.53 -2.68 14.64
N HIS A 285 -8.40 -4.01 14.51
CA HIS A 285 -7.59 -4.86 15.37
C HIS A 285 -6.14 -4.36 15.53
N GLN A 286 -5.58 -3.74 14.49
CA GLN A 286 -4.24 -3.17 14.58
C GLN A 286 -4.25 -2.05 15.62
N TYR A 287 -5.12 -1.04 15.47
CA TYR A 287 -5.23 0.13 16.38
C TYR A 287 -5.46 -0.29 17.82
N MET A 288 -6.38 -1.25 18.00
CA MET A 288 -6.65 -1.85 19.30
C MET A 288 -5.40 -2.46 19.94
N TRP A 289 -4.59 -3.21 19.20
CA TRP A 289 -3.42 -3.90 19.77
C TRP A 289 -2.47 -2.94 20.49
N LYS A 290 -2.12 -1.82 19.85
CA LYS A 290 -1.25 -0.80 20.47
C LYS A 290 -1.92 -0.10 21.65
N ASP A 291 -3.22 0.17 21.54
CA ASP A 291 -3.94 0.87 22.61
C ASP A 291 -4.08 0.01 23.87
N LEU A 292 -4.42 -1.28 23.71
CA LEU A 292 -4.43 -2.25 24.80
C LEU A 292 -3.06 -2.38 25.46
N ARG A 293 -1.99 -2.50 24.68
CA ARG A 293 -0.62 -2.53 25.20
C ARG A 293 -0.31 -1.27 26.02
N SER A 294 -0.76 -0.11 25.56
CA SER A 294 -0.58 1.14 26.29
C SER A 294 -1.34 1.16 27.62
N VAL A 295 -2.59 0.70 27.64
CA VAL A 295 -3.42 0.61 28.86
C VAL A 295 -2.88 -0.44 29.84
N LEU A 296 -2.24 -1.48 29.34
CA LEU A 296 -1.51 -2.49 30.13
C LEU A 296 -0.12 -2.01 30.60
N GLY A 297 0.24 -0.75 30.35
CA GLY A 297 1.54 -0.18 30.76
C GLY A 297 2.74 -0.71 29.97
N GLN A 298 2.52 -1.41 28.85
CA GLN A 298 3.60 -1.91 28.01
C GLN A 298 4.19 -0.79 27.14
N SER A 299 5.50 -0.86 26.90
CA SER A 299 6.19 0.11 26.03
C SER A 299 5.71 0.01 24.58
N VAL A 300 5.35 1.15 24.00
CA VAL A 300 4.98 1.32 22.59
C VAL A 300 5.78 2.47 21.99
N THR A 301 6.17 2.34 20.71
CA THR A 301 7.08 3.29 20.04
C THR A 301 6.62 4.74 20.08
N ALA A 302 5.31 4.97 20.06
CA ALA A 302 4.70 6.28 20.33
C ALA A 302 3.26 6.04 20.76
N PRO A 303 2.83 6.40 21.99
CA PRO A 303 1.44 6.25 22.41
C PRO A 303 0.50 7.09 21.54
N TYR A 304 -0.78 6.73 21.52
CA TYR A 304 -1.79 7.59 20.88
C TYR A 304 -2.07 8.84 21.71
N THR A 305 -2.38 9.94 21.02
CA THR A 305 -2.89 11.16 21.66
C THR A 305 -4.27 10.93 22.27
N VAL A 306 -5.09 10.08 21.63
CA VAL A 306 -6.40 9.63 22.14
C VAL A 306 -6.24 8.22 22.70
N ARG A 307 -6.70 7.98 23.93
CA ARG A 307 -6.78 6.63 24.51
C ARG A 307 -8.12 6.03 24.18
N TYR A 308 -8.14 4.90 23.47
CA TYR A 308 -9.38 4.33 22.96
C TYR A 308 -10.07 3.48 24.04
N CYS A 309 -9.45 2.37 24.46
CA CYS A 309 -10.06 1.41 25.36
C CYS A 309 -10.30 2.00 26.74
N GLY A 310 -11.56 2.02 27.18
CA GLY A 310 -11.97 2.57 28.48
C GLY A 310 -11.46 3.99 28.74
N ALA A 311 -11.25 4.80 27.69
CA ALA A 311 -10.61 6.12 27.76
C ALA A 311 -9.23 6.12 28.46
N GLY A 312 -8.50 4.99 28.41
CA GLY A 312 -7.20 4.81 29.06
C GLY A 312 -7.27 4.21 30.47
N VAL A 313 -8.46 3.95 31.00
CA VAL A 313 -8.66 3.33 32.31
C VAL A 313 -8.77 1.81 32.15
N LEU A 314 -7.84 1.08 32.74
CA LEU A 314 -7.77 -0.39 32.61
C LEU A 314 -9.06 -1.09 33.06
N ALA A 315 -9.64 -0.68 34.18
CA ALA A 315 -10.87 -1.28 34.70
C ALA A 315 -12.07 -1.08 33.76
N THR A 316 -12.24 0.15 33.25
CA THR A 316 -13.28 0.47 32.25
C THR A 316 -13.05 -0.30 30.97
N CYS A 317 -11.81 -0.32 30.47
CA CYS A 317 -11.42 -1.09 29.29
C CYS A 317 -11.77 -2.57 29.46
N ALA A 318 -11.39 -3.20 30.58
CA ALA A 318 -11.75 -4.58 30.85
C ALA A 318 -13.27 -4.81 30.90
N GLY A 319 -14.02 -3.90 31.53
CA GLY A 319 -15.48 -3.95 31.59
C GLY A 319 -16.14 -3.91 30.21
N ASP A 320 -15.75 -2.95 29.38
CA ASP A 320 -16.26 -2.79 28.01
C ASP A 320 -15.99 -4.03 27.16
N LEU A 321 -14.78 -4.60 27.28
CA LEU A 321 -14.38 -5.79 26.56
C LEU A 321 -15.17 -7.03 26.99
N TRP A 322 -15.36 -7.22 28.29
CA TRP A 322 -16.16 -8.34 28.81
C TRP A 322 -17.63 -8.23 28.44
N ALA A 323 -18.20 -7.01 28.48
CA ALA A 323 -19.56 -6.77 28.03
C ALA A 323 -19.75 -7.14 26.55
N ALA A 324 -18.78 -6.78 25.70
CA ALA A 324 -18.80 -7.12 24.28
C ALA A 324 -18.67 -8.63 24.02
N ILE A 325 -17.81 -9.33 24.77
CA ILE A 325 -17.71 -10.80 24.70
C ILE A 325 -19.04 -11.43 25.11
N ALA A 326 -19.66 -10.96 26.19
CA ALA A 326 -20.93 -11.48 26.67
C ALA A 326 -22.07 -11.25 25.66
N ALA A 327 -22.14 -10.06 25.05
CA ALA A 327 -23.12 -9.76 24.01
C ALA A 327 -22.93 -10.64 22.77
N GLY A 328 -21.69 -10.76 22.28
CA GLY A 328 -21.39 -11.63 21.13
C GLY A 328 -21.71 -13.11 21.42
N ALA A 329 -21.49 -13.56 22.66
CA ALA A 329 -21.89 -14.90 23.06
C ALA A 329 -23.41 -15.06 23.08
N ALA A 330 -24.16 -14.08 23.62
CA ALA A 330 -25.62 -14.12 23.64
C ALA A 330 -26.23 -14.17 22.22
N GLU A 331 -25.61 -13.52 21.24
CA GLU A 331 -26.00 -13.60 19.83
C GLU A 331 -25.64 -14.94 19.18
N ALA A 332 -24.48 -15.50 19.53
CA ALA A 332 -23.98 -16.74 18.93
C ALA A 332 -24.68 -18.00 19.46
N VAL A 333 -25.04 -18.03 20.76
CA VAL A 333 -25.60 -19.22 21.43
C VAL A 333 -26.85 -19.79 20.73
N PRO A 334 -27.83 -18.98 20.28
CA PRO A 334 -29.00 -19.50 19.54
C PRO A 334 -28.64 -20.24 18.25
N ALA A 335 -27.52 -19.87 17.60
CA ALA A 335 -27.12 -20.43 16.30
C ALA A 335 -26.05 -21.53 16.42
N LEU A 336 -25.13 -21.42 17.39
CA LEU A 336 -23.93 -22.26 17.50
C LEU A 336 -23.93 -23.15 18.74
N GLY A 337 -24.95 -23.04 19.60
CA GLY A 337 -25.09 -23.82 20.83
C GLY A 337 -24.40 -23.17 22.03
N ALA A 338 -24.63 -23.75 23.21
CA ALA A 338 -24.18 -23.19 24.49
C ALA A 338 -22.69 -23.38 24.79
N ASP A 339 -21.98 -24.24 24.04
CA ASP A 339 -20.56 -24.53 24.24
C ASP A 339 -19.70 -23.76 23.21
N PRO A 340 -19.00 -22.68 23.61
CA PRO A 340 -18.12 -21.94 22.73
C PRO A 340 -16.97 -22.75 22.14
N ALA A 341 -16.52 -23.82 22.81
CA ALA A 341 -15.46 -24.68 22.29
C ALA A 341 -15.93 -25.50 21.08
N ALA A 342 -17.24 -25.70 20.94
CA ALA A 342 -17.85 -26.40 19.81
C ALA A 342 -18.22 -25.45 18.66
N TRP A 343 -18.09 -24.13 18.83
CA TRP A 343 -18.43 -23.16 17.78
C TRP A 343 -17.49 -23.29 16.59
N GLN A 344 -18.07 -23.47 15.41
CA GLN A 344 -17.35 -23.56 14.14
C GLN A 344 -17.85 -22.48 13.18
N GLU A 345 -16.93 -21.94 12.38
CA GLU A 345 -17.25 -21.06 11.25
C GLU A 345 -16.85 -21.77 9.96
N ALA A 346 -17.64 -21.62 8.91
CA ALA A 346 -17.29 -22.15 7.60
C ALA A 346 -15.97 -21.54 7.12
N VAL A 347 -15.06 -22.40 6.66
CA VAL A 347 -13.76 -21.90 6.18
C VAL A 347 -13.97 -21.08 4.91
N THR A 348 -13.50 -19.83 4.92
CA THR A 348 -13.48 -19.04 3.68
C THR A 348 -12.53 -19.69 2.68
N THR A 349 -13.00 -19.92 1.46
CA THR A 349 -12.19 -20.48 0.38
C THR A 349 -11.94 -19.46 -0.72
N VAL A 350 -10.85 -19.64 -1.45
CA VAL A 350 -10.50 -18.86 -2.64
C VAL A 350 -10.23 -19.77 -3.82
N GLY A 351 -10.60 -19.33 -5.01
CA GLY A 351 -10.27 -19.97 -6.29
C GLY A 351 -9.30 -19.12 -7.11
N PHE A 352 -8.62 -19.75 -8.07
CA PHE A 352 -7.68 -19.09 -8.97
C PHE A 352 -8.33 -18.82 -10.33
N SER A 353 -8.64 -17.57 -10.63
CA SER A 353 -9.20 -17.16 -11.93
C SER A 353 -8.09 -16.97 -13.00
N PRO A 354 -8.33 -17.23 -14.30
CA PRO A 354 -9.58 -17.72 -14.92
C PRO A 354 -9.75 -19.24 -14.89
N VAL A 355 -8.70 -19.97 -14.49
CA VAL A 355 -8.69 -21.43 -14.47
C VAL A 355 -9.00 -21.91 -13.05
N SER A 356 -10.26 -21.76 -12.62
CA SER A 356 -10.74 -22.08 -11.26
C SER A 356 -10.81 -23.60 -10.98
N ARG A 357 -9.79 -24.34 -11.39
CA ARG A 357 -9.70 -25.80 -11.22
C ARG A 357 -9.34 -26.20 -9.79
N TYR A 358 -8.84 -25.26 -8.99
CA TYR A 358 -8.41 -25.51 -7.62
C TYR A 358 -8.93 -24.42 -6.69
N THR A 359 -9.51 -24.84 -5.57
CA THR A 359 -9.81 -23.98 -4.43
C THR A 359 -8.88 -24.29 -3.28
N MET A 360 -8.64 -23.31 -2.42
CA MET A 360 -7.89 -23.48 -1.18
C MET A 360 -8.56 -22.69 -0.06
N GLN A 361 -8.30 -23.06 1.19
CA GLN A 361 -8.64 -22.21 2.32
C GLN A 361 -7.93 -20.85 2.17
N TRP A 362 -8.65 -19.77 2.45
CA TRP A 362 -8.06 -18.44 2.42
C TRP A 362 -6.92 -18.36 3.43
N THR A 363 -5.82 -17.77 3.00
CA THR A 363 -4.71 -17.44 3.89
C THR A 363 -4.17 -16.11 3.41
N ASN A 364 -3.88 -15.19 4.34
CA ASN A 364 -3.15 -13.98 4.01
C ASN A 364 -1.68 -14.31 3.74
N ARG A 365 -1.41 -14.84 2.54
CA ARG A 365 -0.10 -15.27 2.06
C ARG A 365 0.15 -14.76 0.64
N PRO A 366 1.41 -14.57 0.24
CA PRO A 366 1.79 -14.30 -1.14
C PRO A 366 1.10 -15.20 -2.17
N SER A 367 0.83 -14.64 -3.35
CA SER A 367 -0.05 -15.17 -4.42
C SER A 367 0.45 -16.45 -5.12
N GLY A 368 1.36 -17.22 -4.52
CA GLY A 368 1.78 -18.54 -5.03
C GLY A 368 3.28 -18.82 -4.97
N ILE A 369 4.12 -17.87 -4.57
CA ILE A 369 5.58 -18.06 -4.47
C ILE A 369 6.08 -17.65 -3.10
N HIS A 370 6.67 -18.60 -2.37
CA HIS A 370 7.55 -18.36 -1.24
C HIS A 370 8.91 -18.97 -1.54
N GLN A 371 9.98 -18.27 -1.18
CA GLN A 371 11.33 -18.77 -1.35
C GLN A 371 12.05 -18.68 -0.01
N VAL A 372 12.54 -19.82 0.45
CA VAL A 372 13.45 -19.92 1.59
C VAL A 372 14.82 -20.23 1.01
N MET A 373 15.82 -19.42 1.34
CA MET A 373 17.16 -19.52 0.79
C MET A 373 18.19 -19.33 1.90
N SER A 374 19.32 -20.01 1.76
CA SER A 374 20.52 -19.75 2.53
C SER A 374 21.70 -19.55 1.59
N PHE A 375 22.62 -18.67 1.96
CA PHE A 375 23.93 -18.53 1.33
C PHE A 375 24.98 -18.95 2.35
N GLY A 376 25.73 -19.99 2.02
CA GLY A 376 26.68 -20.62 2.94
C GLY A 376 26.12 -21.86 3.64
N GLN A 377 26.90 -22.93 3.56
CA GLN A 377 27.12 -23.90 4.63
C GLN A 377 28.60 -23.81 4.98
#